data_AF-A0A2V9TT80-F1
#
_entry.id   AF-A0A2V9TT80-F1
#
_cell.length_a   1.000
_cell.length_b   1.000
_cell.length_c   1.000
_cell.angle_alpha   90.00
_cell.angle_beta   90.00
_cell.angle_gamma   90.00
#
_symmetry.space_group_name_H-M   'P 1'
#
loop_
_entity.id
_entity.type
_entity.pdbx_description
1 polymer ?
#
loop_
_entity_poly.entity_id
_entity_poly.type
_entity_poly.pdbx_seq_one_letter_code
_entity_poly.pdbx_strand_id
1 'polypeptide(L)' 'MFPIVGVGASAGGLEAFSDLLRHLPEKTGMAFVLVQHLDPTHGSVLPEILARKTTIPVE' A
#
# COMPACT_ATOMS: atom_id res chain seq x y z
N MET A 1 11.39 17.41 -6.69
CA MET A 1 9.98 17.47 -6.25
C MET A 1 9.27 16.27 -6.86
N PHE A 2 8.50 15.51 -6.10
CA PHE A 2 7.70 14.39 -6.60
C PHE A 2 6.30 14.43 -5.97
N PRO A 3 5.24 13.95 -6.65
CA PRO A 3 3.90 13.91 -6.11
C PRO A 3 3.73 12.80 -5.06
N ILE A 4 2.85 13.05 -4.10
CA ILE A 4 2.42 12.08 -3.10
C ILE A 4 0.97 11.68 -3.39
N VAL A 5 0.70 10.38 -3.46
CA VAL A 5 -0.64 9.82 -3.69
C VAL A 5 -1.13 9.17 -2.41
N GLY A 6 -2.16 9.75 -1.79
CA GLY A 6 -2.84 9.15 -0.64
C GLY A 6 -3.99 8.24 -1.08
N VAL A 7 -4.03 7.01 -0.57
CA VAL A 7 -5.11 6.04 -0.85
C VAL A 7 -5.69 5.51 0.46
N GLY A 8 -6.98 5.72 0.69
CA GLY A 8 -7.69 5.23 1.87
C GLY A 8 -8.55 4.00 1.56
N ALA A 9 -8.56 3.01 2.45
CA ALA A 9 -9.40 1.83 2.33
C ALA A 9 -9.90 1.31 3.70
N SER A 10 -10.89 0.42 3.67
CA SER A 10 -11.45 -0.26 4.84
C SER A 10 -11.66 -1.75 4.50
N ALA A 11 -12.87 -2.30 4.60
CA ALA A 11 -13.13 -3.68 4.20
C ALA A 11 -12.64 -3.96 2.75
N GLY A 12 -11.87 -5.04 2.57
CA GLY A 12 -11.30 -5.41 1.27
C GLY A 12 -10.07 -4.61 0.81
N GLY A 13 -9.59 -3.65 1.62
CA GLY A 13 -8.50 -2.76 1.20
C GLY A 13 -7.16 -3.47 0.93
N LEU A 14 -6.88 -4.59 1.61
CA LEU A 14 -5.68 -5.40 1.33
C LEU A 14 -5.63 -5.86 -0.13
N GLU A 15 -6.76 -6.33 -0.67
CA GLU A 15 -6.85 -6.87 -2.02
C GLU A 15 -6.73 -5.74 -3.04
N ALA A 16 -7.43 -4.61 -2.78
CA ALA A 16 -7.33 -3.41 -3.61
C ALA A 16 -5.90 -2.81 -3.65
N PHE A 17 -5.22 -2.72 -2.51
CA PHE A 17 -3.82 -2.27 -2.47
C PHE A 17 -2.89 -3.26 -3.18
N SER A 18 -3.10 -4.55 -2.98
CA SER A 18 -2.31 -5.58 -3.65
C SER A 18 -2.48 -5.55 -5.16
N ASP A 19 -3.70 -5.30 -5.66
CA ASP A 19 -3.96 -5.13 -7.09
C ASP A 19 -3.32 -3.86 -7.62
N LEU A 20 -3.49 -2.72 -6.94
CA LEU A 20 -2.87 -1.46 -7.33
C LEU A 20 -1.34 -1.60 -7.45
N LEU A 21 -0.69 -2.05 -6.38
CA LEU A 21 0.77 -2.13 -6.31
C LEU A 21 1.39 -3.13 -7.29
N ARG A 22 0.65 -4.20 -7.65
CA ARG A 22 1.09 -5.19 -8.66
C ARG A 22 1.15 -4.62 -10.07
N HIS A 23 0.33 -3.62 -10.38
CA HIS A 23 0.25 -3.03 -11.71
C HIS A 23 1.10 -1.75 -11.84
N LEU A 24 1.71 -1.29 -10.75
CA LEU A 24 2.62 -0.15 -10.80
C LEU A 24 4.04 -0.60 -11.16
N PRO A 25 4.74 0.14 -12.05
CA PRO A 25 6.16 -0.08 -12.27
C PRO A 25 6.96 0.33 -11.03
N GLU A 26 8.16 -0.24 -10.85
CA GLU A 26 9.06 0.08 -9.73
C GLU A 26 9.36 1.59 -9.63
N LYS A 27 9.57 2.24 -10.78
CA LYS A 27 9.86 3.68 -10.88
C LYS A 27 8.64 4.43 -11.39
N THR A 28 7.73 4.76 -10.48
CA THR A 28 6.54 5.58 -10.78
C THR A 28 6.84 7.09 -10.83
N GLY A 29 7.93 7.53 -10.19
CA GLY A 29 8.20 8.94 -9.94
C GLY A 29 7.31 9.56 -8.85
N MET A 30 6.62 8.74 -8.06
CA MET A 30 5.66 9.14 -7.03
C MET A 30 5.90 8.37 -5.72
N ALA A 31 5.47 8.95 -4.60
CA ALA A 31 5.33 8.21 -3.34
C ALA A 31 3.86 7.89 -3.07
N PHE A 32 3.60 6.73 -2.46
CA PHE A 32 2.26 6.28 -2.12
C PHE A 32 2.11 6.17 -0.60
N VAL A 33 1.02 6.71 -0.07
CA VAL A 33 0.65 6.60 1.34
C VAL A 33 -0.67 5.85 1.40
N LEU A 34 -0.63 4.62 1.92
CA LEU A 34 -1.78 3.73 2.02
C LEU A 34 -2.33 3.76 3.44
N VAL A 35 -3.58 4.16 3.61
CA VAL A 35 -4.25 4.26 4.90
C VAL A 35 -5.35 3.21 4.97
N GLN A 36 -5.10 2.16 5.73
CA GLN A 36 -6.07 1.10 5.97
C GLN A 36 -6.77 1.33 7.32
N HIS A 37 -8.10 1.38 7.31
CA HIS A 37 -8.87 1.31 8.55
C HIS A 37 -8.75 -0.12 9.10
N LEU A 38 -8.08 -0.27 10.24
CA LEU A 38 -7.87 -1.51 10.98
C LEU A 38 -8.35 -1.37 12.43
N ASP A 39 -8.59 -2.51 13.06
CA ASP A 39 -8.80 -2.59 14.51
C ASP A 39 -7.49 -2.20 15.23
N PRO A 40 -7.50 -1.21 16.13
CA PRO A 40 -6.30 -0.74 16.81
C PRO A 40 -5.72 -1.75 17.82
N THR A 41 -6.47 -2.78 18.20
CA THR A 41 -6.04 -3.81 19.16
C THR A 41 -5.17 -4.90 18.52
N HIS A 42 -5.11 -4.96 17.19
CA HIS A 42 -4.33 -5.95 16.45
C HIS A 42 -3.20 -5.27 15.68
N GLY A 43 -1.97 -5.74 15.88
CA GLY A 43 -0.84 -5.32 15.06
C GLY A 43 -1.09 -5.61 13.59
N SER A 44 -0.82 -4.63 12.72
CA SER A 44 -0.98 -4.79 11.28
C SER A 44 0.21 -5.54 10.70
N VAL A 45 -0.06 -6.63 9.97
CA VAL A 45 0.92 -7.31 9.11
C VAL A 45 0.84 -6.84 7.64
N LEU A 46 0.16 -5.71 7.43
CA LEU A 46 -0.10 -5.17 6.09
C LEU A 46 1.21 -4.80 5.35
N PRO A 47 2.21 -4.15 5.96
CA PRO A 47 3.46 -3.82 5.28
C PRO A 47 4.17 -5.07 4.75
N GLU A 48 4.26 -6.15 5.54
CA GLU A 48 4.94 -7.38 5.14
C GLU A 48 4.20 -8.12 4.01
N ILE A 49 2.87 -8.02 3.98
CA ILE A 49 2.07 -8.60 2.90
C ILE A 49 2.27 -7.78 1.62
N LEU A 50 2.16 -6.45 1.70
CA LEU A 50 2.27 -5.56 0.54
C LEU A 50 3.68 -5.56 -0.06
N ALA A 51 4.73 -5.64 0.77
CA ALA A 51 6.12 -5.77 0.32
C ALA A 51 6.35 -6.99 -0.59
N ARG A 52 5.55 -8.06 -0.45
CA ARG A 52 5.63 -9.26 -1.30
C ARG A 52 4.85 -9.12 -2.61
N LYS A 53 4.08 -8.04 -2.78
CA LYS A 53 3.18 -7.81 -3.92
C LYS A 53 3.69 -6.75 -4.89
N THR A 54 4.82 -6.11 -4.59
CA THR A 54 5.40 -5.06 -5.45
C THR A 54 6.91 -5.06 -5.36
N THR A 55 7.54 -4.41 -6.34
CA THR A 55 8.99 -4.12 -6.32
C THR A 55 9.29 -2.74 -5.74
N ILE A 56 8.27 -1.92 -5.51
CA ILE A 56 8.40 -0.64 -4.81
C ILE A 56 8.73 -0.95 -3.34
N PRO A 57 9.76 -0.32 -2.73
CA PRO A 57 10.03 -0.47 -1.31
C PRO A 57 8.82 -0.10 -0.45
N VAL A 58 8.49 -0.94 0.54
CA VAL A 58 7.39 -0.75 1.48
C VAL A 58 7.96 -0.74 2.89
N GLU A 59 7.50 0.21 3.71
CA GLU A 59 7.85 0.40 5.13
C GLU A 59 6.59 0.41 6.01
#